data_AF-A0A955K2Z0-F1
#
_entry.id   AF-A0A955K2Z0-F1
#
_cell.length_a   1.000
_cell.length_b   1.000
_cell.length_c   1.000
_cell.angle_alpha   90.00
_cell.angle_beta   90.00
_cell.angle_gamma   90.00
#
_symmetry.space_group_name_H-M   'P 1'
#
loop_
_entity.id
_entity.type
_entity.pdbx_description
1 polymer ?
#
loop_
_entity_poly.entity_id
_entity_poly.type
_entity_poly.pdbx_seq_one_letter_code
_entity_poly.pdbx_strand_id
1 'polypeptide(L)'
;MKSQPRSVTVQLLKDARVQERLEAMEKDPSLHTTKSTYSANTGLYPDNQMPFRDKHYDYLLNHPGVDPDQYLSNLRLMLKR
;
A
#
# COMPACT_ATOMS: atom_id res chain seq x y z
N MET A 1 -31.44 -7.37 9.21
CA MET A 1 -30.72 -6.84 8.03
C MET A 1 -29.58 -5.96 8.55
N LYS A 2 -28.34 -6.47 8.57
CA LYS A 2 -27.16 -5.68 8.96
C LYS A 2 -26.46 -5.22 7.69
N SER A 3 -26.92 -4.10 7.14
CA SER A 3 -26.28 -3.46 5.99
C SER A 3 -24.99 -2.76 6.50
N GLN A 4 -23.88 -3.50 6.54
CA GLN A 4 -22.55 -2.92 6.80
C GLN A 4 -22.11 -2.06 5.61
N PRO A 5 -21.42 -0.92 5.85
CA PRO A 5 -21.37 0.17 4.92
C PRO A 5 -20.27 -0.08 3.88
N ARG A 6 -20.66 -0.62 2.72
CA ARG A 6 -19.84 -0.66 1.50
C ARG A 6 -19.25 0.72 1.09
N SER A 7 -19.71 1.80 1.72
CA SER A 7 -19.31 3.18 1.42
C SER A 7 -18.08 3.70 2.18
N VAL A 8 -17.63 3.04 3.26
CA VAL A 8 -16.54 3.58 4.11
C VAL A 8 -15.15 3.23 3.53
N THR A 9 -14.99 2.03 2.96
CA THR A 9 -13.70 1.54 2.46
C THR A 9 -13.22 2.27 1.20
N VAL A 10 -14.15 2.70 0.33
CA VAL A 10 -13.82 3.51 -0.85
C VAL A 10 -13.43 4.95 -0.48
N GLN A 11 -13.90 5.46 0.67
CA GLN A 11 -13.56 6.80 1.16
C GLN A 11 -12.20 6.83 1.88
N LEU A 12 -11.83 5.76 2.60
CA LEU A 12 -10.51 5.63 3.27
C LEU A 12 -9.35 5.43 2.29
N LEU A 13 -9.58 4.85 1.12
CA LEU A 13 -8.52 4.63 0.11
C LEU A 13 -8.14 5.89 -0.67
N LYS A 14 -8.90 6.99 -0.52
CA LYS A 14 -8.53 8.34 -1.02
C LYS A 14 -7.64 9.11 -0.04
N ASP A 15 -7.26 8.52 1.10
CA ASP A 15 -6.49 9.19 2.13
C ASP A 15 -5.03 9.40 1.72
N ALA A 16 -4.64 10.67 1.61
CA ALA A 16 -3.24 11.09 1.66
C ALA A 16 -2.47 10.37 2.79
N ARG A 17 -3.14 10.03 3.90
CA ARG A 17 -2.60 9.32 5.07
C ARG A 17 -2.04 7.94 4.75
N VAL A 18 -2.64 7.16 3.85
CA VAL A 18 -2.13 5.83 3.47
C VAL A 18 -0.85 5.99 2.64
N GLN A 19 -0.86 6.94 1.69
CA GLN A 19 0.30 7.23 0.86
C GLN A 19 1.47 7.78 1.69
N GLU A 20 1.20 8.72 2.59
CA GLU A 20 2.20 9.29 3.51
C GLU A 20 2.82 8.24 4.42
N ARG A 21 2.03 7.27 4.92
CA ARG A 21 2.55 6.19 5.75
C ARG A 21 3.43 5.23 4.97
N LEU A 22 3.04 4.87 3.74
CA LEU A 22 3.85 4.03 2.87
C LEU A 22 5.16 4.73 2.49
N GLU A 23 5.11 6.03 2.19
CA GLU A 23 6.28 6.85 1.91
C GLU A 23 7.19 6.98 3.15
N ALA A 24 6.63 7.18 4.34
CA ALA A 24 7.39 7.21 5.57
C ALA A 24 8.08 5.88 5.86
N MET A 25 7.43 4.75 5.53
CA MET A 25 8.04 3.42 5.66
C MET A 25 9.17 3.21 4.65
N GLU A 26 9.01 3.66 3.41
CA GLU A 26 10.05 3.59 2.37
C GLU A 26 11.29 4.42 2.71
N LYS A 27 11.11 5.52 3.45
CA LYS A 27 12.21 6.38 3.92
C LYS A 27 12.83 5.96 5.25
N ASP A 28 12.23 5.01 5.97
CA ASP A 28 12.72 4.55 7.28
C ASP A 28 13.83 3.50 7.07
N PRO A 29 15.11 3.84 7.34
CA PRO A 29 16.22 2.92 7.10
C PRO A 29 16.23 1.71 8.03
N SER A 30 15.39 1.70 9.08
CA SER A 30 15.20 0.53 9.96
C SER A 30 14.24 -0.51 9.39
N LEU A 31 13.60 -0.21 8.25
CA LEU A 31 12.68 -1.12 7.56
C LEU A 31 13.34 -1.67 6.30
N HIS A 32 13.36 -2.99 6.16
CA HIS A 32 13.84 -3.69 4.97
C HIS A 32 12.81 -3.66 3.85
N THR A 33 12.49 -2.46 3.36
CA THR A 33 11.63 -2.28 2.18
C THR A 33 12.36 -2.89 0.98
N THR A 34 11.89 -4.05 0.54
CA THR A 34 12.43 -4.72 -0.65
C THR A 34 12.40 -3.73 -1.81
N LYS A 35 13.53 -3.59 -2.52
CA LYS A 35 13.60 -2.78 -3.73
C LYS A 35 12.50 -3.21 -4.70
N SER A 36 12.03 -2.23 -5.46
CA SER A 36 10.94 -2.28 -6.45
C SER A 36 10.64 -3.67 -7.03
N THR A 37 9.35 -3.98 -7.19
CA THR A 37 8.91 -5.20 -7.87
C THR A 37 8.78 -4.99 -9.36
N TYR A 38 8.97 -6.06 -10.15
CA TYR A 38 8.74 -5.99 -11.58
C TYR A 38 7.28 -5.61 -11.90
N SER A 39 7.09 -4.73 -12.86
CA SER A 39 5.79 -4.36 -13.43
C SER A 39 5.85 -4.40 -14.94
N ALA A 40 4.90 -5.09 -15.57
CA ALA A 40 4.77 -5.13 -17.04
C ALA A 40 4.10 -3.87 -17.62
N ASN A 41 3.63 -2.95 -16.77
CA ASN A 41 2.98 -1.72 -17.20
C ASN A 41 4.03 -0.65 -17.51
N THR A 42 4.63 -0.74 -18.69
CA THR A 42 5.67 0.17 -19.18
C THR A 42 5.21 1.60 -19.38
N GLY A 43 3.89 1.85 -19.47
CA GLY A 43 3.33 3.20 -19.53
C GLY A 43 3.44 3.95 -18.19
N LEU A 44 3.31 3.23 -17.07
CA LEU A 44 3.41 3.79 -15.71
C LEU A 44 4.81 3.60 -15.10
N TYR A 45 5.49 2.50 -15.43
CA TYR A 45 6.84 2.17 -14.95
C TYR A 45 7.74 1.85 -16.13
N PRO A 46 8.36 2.86 -16.79
CA PRO A 46 9.12 2.67 -18.02
C PRO A 46 10.32 1.73 -17.90
N ASP A 47 10.89 1.63 -16.70
CA ASP A 47 11.99 0.72 -16.35
C ASP A 47 11.51 -0.67 -15.89
N ASN A 48 10.19 -0.90 -15.94
CA ASN A 48 9.51 -2.08 -15.40
C ASN A 48 9.70 -2.25 -13.88
N GLN A 49 10.04 -1.19 -13.15
CA GLN A 49 10.21 -1.22 -11.70
C GLN A 49 9.09 -0.44 -11.01
N MET A 50 8.26 -1.16 -10.27
CA MET A 50 7.23 -0.56 -9.42
C MET A 50 7.80 -0.31 -8.02
N PRO A 51 7.80 0.94 -7.53
CA PRO A 51 8.24 1.29 -6.18
C PRO A 51 7.46 0.57 -5.08
N PHE A 52 8.07 0.49 -3.89
CA PHE A 52 7.45 -0.18 -2.73
C PHE A 52 6.10 0.45 -2.39
N ARG A 53 6.05 1.78 -2.31
CA ARG A 53 4.83 2.53 -2.03
C ARG A 53 3.71 2.16 -3.01
N ASP A 54 4.00 2.21 -4.30
CA ASP A 54 2.99 2.06 -5.34
C ASP A 54 2.43 0.64 -5.38
N LYS A 55 3.28 -0.36 -5.17
CA LYS A 55 2.86 -1.76 -5.03
C LYS A 55 1.84 -1.94 -3.90
N HIS A 56 2.13 -1.41 -2.73
CA HIS A 56 1.28 -1.59 -1.56
C HIS A 56 0.01 -0.74 -1.63
N TYR A 57 0.09 0.44 -2.24
CA TYR A 57 -1.07 1.27 -2.52
C TYR A 57 -2.02 0.61 -3.53
N ASP A 58 -1.50 0.10 -4.65
CA ASP A 58 -2.28 -0.62 -5.66
C ASP A 58 -2.91 -1.90 -5.09
N TYR A 59 -2.20 -2.63 -4.23
CA TYR A 59 -2.77 -3.76 -3.52
C TYR A 59 -4.01 -3.36 -2.70
N LEU A 60 -3.90 -2.31 -1.89
CA LEU A 60 -5.02 -1.84 -1.06
C LEU A 60 -6.21 -1.33 -1.90
N LEU A 61 -5.94 -0.67 -3.05
CA LEU A 61 -6.97 -0.25 -3.99
C LEU A 61 -7.74 -1.43 -4.58
N ASN A 62 -7.03 -2.49 -4.98
CA ASN A 62 -7.62 -3.68 -5.59
C ASN A 62 -8.27 -4.64 -4.57
N HIS A 63 -8.03 -4.44 -3.27
CA HIS A 63 -8.56 -5.29 -2.20
C HIS A 63 -9.37 -4.47 -1.17
N PRO A 64 -10.56 -3.95 -1.54
CA PRO A 64 -11.36 -3.06 -0.69
C PRO A 64 -11.94 -3.74 0.57
N GLY A 65 -11.74 -5.05 0.76
CA GLY A 65 -12.07 -5.76 1.99
C GLY A 65 -10.95 -5.76 3.03
N VAL A 66 -9.75 -5.30 2.65
CA VAL A 66 -8.59 -5.20 3.55
C VAL A 66 -8.68 -3.91 4.35
N ASP A 67 -8.51 -4.01 5.66
CA ASP A 67 -8.34 -2.86 6.55
C ASP A 67 -6.94 -2.25 6.31
N PRO A 68 -6.84 -1.00 5.81
CA PRO A 68 -5.55 -0.38 5.53
C PRO A 68 -4.68 -0.19 6.78
N ASP A 69 -5.27 0.11 7.93
CA ASP A 69 -4.51 0.35 9.16
C ASP A 69 -3.88 -0.93 9.69
N GLN A 70 -4.66 -2.01 9.70
CA GLN A 70 -4.18 -3.34 10.07
C GLN A 70 -3.10 -3.82 9.08
N TYR A 71 -3.33 -3.63 7.78
CA TYR A 71 -2.39 -4.01 6.73
C TYR A 71 -1.04 -3.31 6.89
N LEU A 72 -1.03 -1.98 7.02
CA LEU A 72 0.20 -1.19 7.17
C LEU A 72 0.95 -1.56 8.46
N SER A 73 0.23 -1.85 9.54
CA SER A 73 0.83 -2.29 10.81
C SER A 73 1.52 -3.65 10.65
N ASN A 74 0.86 -4.62 10.02
CA ASN A 74 1.43 -5.93 9.73
C ASN A 74 2.63 -5.83 8.79
N LEU A 75 2.50 -5.02 7.73
CA LEU A 75 3.58 -4.77 6.77
C LEU A 75 4.82 -4.22 7.48
N ARG A 76 4.66 -3.21 8.33
CA ARG A 76 5.78 -2.64 9.11
C ARG A 76 6.47 -3.68 9.98
N LEU A 77 5.71 -4.57 10.64
CA LEU A 77 6.28 -5.64 11.46
C LEU A 77 7.08 -6.65 10.62
N MET A 78 6.62 -6.97 9.41
CA MET A 78 7.36 -7.85 8.50
C MET A 78 8.67 -7.25 8.03
N LEU A 79 8.71 -5.93 7.82
CA LEU A 79 9.89 -5.23 7.30
C LEU A 79 10.97 -4.94 8.37
N LYS A 80 10.64 -5.04 9.66
CA LYS A 80 11.62 -4.89 10.77
C LYS A 80 12.50 -6.13 11.00
N ARG A 81 12.33 -7.18 10.20
CA ARG A 81 12.92 -8.51 10.43
C ARG A 81 14.30 -8.67 9.83
#